data_AF-A0A382U6B6-F1
#
_entry.id   AF-A0A382U6B6-F1
#
_cell.length_a   1.000
_cell.length_b   1.000
_cell.length_c   1.000
_cell.angle_alpha   90.00
_cell.angle_beta   90.00
_cell.angle_gamma   90.00
#
_symmetry.space_group_name_H-M   'P 1'
#
loop_
_entity.id
_entity.type
_entity.pdbx_description
1 polymer ?
#
loop_
_entity_poly.entity_id
_entity_poly.type
_entity_poly.pdbx_seq_one_letter_code
_entity_poly.pdbx_strand_id
1 'polypeptide(L)'
;KRIFIRDDSVFHALLPSGPEHKVLMGMPREPTLFNSVNKVVECHDVFMSHGGGSWLHGVVSIKKKEEDDGRKAIDAAFDGHASMKHVWIVDDDIDVTNPQDVEWAMATRFQADRDVVIKTGVKGSSLDPSADPETRETVKVGFDCTVPLNRDRNDFSKAKSGMKVDLEEYLD
;
A
#
# COMPACT_ATOMS: atom_id res chain seq x y z
N LYS A 1 36.88 -10.44 23.76
CA LYS A 1 36.21 -9.44 22.88
C LYS A 1 36.43 -8.04 23.48
N ARG A 2 36.56 -6.98 22.66
CA ARG A 2 36.67 -5.57 23.11
C ARG A 2 35.50 -4.77 22.53
N ILE A 3 34.95 -3.81 23.29
CA ILE A 3 33.88 -2.88 22.88
C ILE A 3 34.44 -1.46 23.05
N PHE A 4 34.16 -0.57 22.10
CA PHE A 4 34.57 0.84 22.13
C PHE A 4 33.32 1.72 22.21
N ILE A 5 33.32 2.67 23.14
CA ILE A 5 32.23 3.64 23.37
C ILE A 5 32.83 5.04 23.54
N ARG A 6 32.01 6.07 23.32
CA ARG A 6 32.35 7.46 23.69
C ARG A 6 32.09 7.65 25.20
N ASP A 7 32.81 8.58 25.82
CA ASP A 7 32.63 8.89 27.25
C ASP A 7 31.21 9.41 27.58
N ASP A 8 30.55 10.04 26.60
CA ASP A 8 29.21 10.62 26.68
C ASP A 8 28.14 9.82 25.90
N SER A 9 28.37 8.51 25.72
CA SER A 9 27.49 7.69 24.87
C SER A 9 26.06 7.59 25.40
N VAL A 10 25.10 7.70 24.48
CA VAL A 10 23.68 7.39 24.71
C VAL A 10 23.36 6.04 24.06
N PHE A 11 22.75 5.14 24.83
CA PHE A 11 22.28 3.87 24.30
C PHE A 11 20.95 4.07 23.56
N HIS A 12 20.94 3.82 22.26
CA HIS A 12 19.73 3.86 21.45
C HIS A 12 19.09 2.48 21.38
N ALA A 13 17.80 2.41 21.71
CA ALA A 13 16.97 1.23 21.51
C ALA A 13 15.65 1.66 20.89
N LEU A 14 15.15 0.86 19.95
CA LEU A 14 13.85 1.04 19.34
C LEU A 14 12.79 0.23 20.09
N LEU A 15 11.61 0.81 20.27
CA LEU A 15 10.47 0.08 20.83
C LEU A 15 9.90 -0.88 19.76
N PRO A 16 9.87 -2.21 20.00
CA PRO A 16 9.28 -3.15 19.07
C PRO A 16 7.83 -2.79 18.77
N SER A 17 7.44 -2.88 17.50
CA SER A 17 6.11 -2.51 17.00
C SER A 17 5.72 -1.03 17.17
N GLY A 18 6.62 -0.19 17.67
CA GLY A 18 6.44 1.26 17.72
C GLY A 18 6.53 1.92 16.33
N PRO A 19 6.21 3.22 16.22
CA PRO A 19 6.26 3.96 14.96
C PRO A 19 7.63 3.89 14.28
N GLU A 20 8.73 4.05 15.05
CA GLU A 20 10.09 3.97 14.50
C GLU A 20 10.38 2.60 13.87
N HIS A 21 10.00 1.52 14.54
CA HIS A 21 10.13 0.16 14.00
C HIS A 21 9.38 0.02 12.67
N LYS A 22 8.14 0.51 12.61
CA LYS A 22 7.28 0.43 11.42
C LYS A 22 7.84 1.25 10.25
N VAL A 23 8.34 2.46 10.51
CA VAL A 23 8.97 3.31 9.49
C VAL A 23 10.24 2.63 8.96
N LEU A 24 11.12 2.17 9.84
CA LEU A 24 12.37 1.51 9.43
C LEU A 24 12.16 0.18 8.70
N MET A 25 11.00 -0.47 8.87
CA MET A 25 10.62 -1.66 8.12
C MET A 25 9.96 -1.35 6.78
N GLY A 26 8.89 -0.55 6.79
CA GLY A 26 8.01 -0.34 5.65
C GLY A 26 8.55 0.66 4.63
N MET A 27 9.03 1.81 5.09
CA MET A 27 9.48 2.90 4.21
C MET A 27 10.58 2.44 3.24
N PRO A 28 11.58 1.63 3.63
CA PRO A 28 12.56 1.11 2.67
C PRO A 28 11.98 0.19 1.58
N ARG A 29 10.79 -0.38 1.80
CA ARG A 29 10.08 -1.23 0.80
C ARG A 29 9.28 -0.41 -0.20
N GLU A 30 8.72 0.72 0.20
CA GLU A 30 7.97 1.64 -0.66
C GLU A 30 8.71 2.01 -1.96
N PRO A 31 9.99 2.43 -1.97
CA PRO A 31 10.70 2.73 -3.22
C PRO A 31 11.01 1.48 -4.04
N THR A 32 11.14 0.31 -3.41
CA THR A 32 11.34 -0.96 -4.15
C THR A 32 10.06 -1.34 -4.89
N LEU A 33 8.91 -1.23 -4.22
CA LEU A 33 7.59 -1.39 -4.79
C LEU A 33 7.35 -0.38 -5.92
N PHE A 34 7.58 0.91 -5.66
CA PHE A 34 7.44 1.98 -6.65
C PHE A 34 8.24 1.66 -7.91
N ASN A 35 9.53 1.36 -7.77
CA ASN A 35 10.39 1.05 -8.91
C ASN A 35 9.99 -0.24 -9.64
N SER A 36 9.41 -1.22 -8.94
CA SER A 36 8.93 -2.45 -9.57
C SER A 36 7.69 -2.18 -10.43
N VAL A 37 6.70 -1.51 -9.86
CA VAL A 37 5.44 -1.15 -10.55
C VAL A 37 5.71 -0.17 -11.69
N ASN A 38 6.59 0.80 -11.49
CA ASN A 38 6.90 1.83 -12.50
C ASN A 38 7.58 1.28 -13.77
N LYS A 39 8.03 0.02 -13.77
CA LYS A 39 8.54 -0.66 -14.97
C LYS A 39 7.42 -1.10 -15.91
N VAL A 40 6.21 -1.30 -15.40
CA VAL A 40 5.09 -1.88 -16.17
C VAL A 40 3.94 -0.90 -16.38
N VAL A 41 3.74 0.05 -15.46
CA VAL A 41 2.69 1.09 -15.53
C VAL A 41 3.22 2.40 -14.94
N GLU A 42 2.57 3.54 -15.20
CA GLU A 42 2.96 4.81 -14.55
C GLU A 42 2.54 4.80 -13.07
N CYS A 43 3.52 4.61 -12.18
CA CYS A 43 3.31 4.63 -10.74
C CYS A 43 3.36 6.07 -10.21
N HIS A 44 2.34 6.48 -9.47
CA HIS A 44 2.26 7.81 -8.87
C HIS A 44 2.80 7.81 -7.44
N ASP A 45 2.38 6.86 -6.61
CA ASP A 45 2.79 6.79 -5.20
C ASP A 45 2.64 5.37 -4.62
N VAL A 46 3.32 5.09 -3.51
CA VAL A 46 3.25 3.81 -2.79
C VAL A 46 3.30 4.04 -1.29
N PHE A 47 2.45 3.32 -0.55
CA PHE A 47 2.45 3.36 0.91
C PHE A 47 2.30 1.98 1.54
N MET A 48 3.16 1.66 2.51
CA MET A 48 3.05 0.46 3.35
C MET A 48 2.19 0.76 4.57
N SER A 49 0.93 0.35 4.52
CA SER A 49 -0.07 0.72 5.53
C SER A 49 0.34 0.34 6.96
N HIS A 50 0.12 1.26 7.90
CA HIS A 50 0.37 1.03 9.32
C HIS A 50 -0.46 -0.13 9.90
N GLY A 51 -1.66 -0.35 9.38
CA GLY A 51 -2.56 -1.46 9.77
C GLY A 51 -1.99 -2.83 9.40
N GLY A 52 -1.31 -2.94 8.25
CA GLY A 52 -0.56 -4.14 7.86
C GLY A 52 0.80 -4.28 8.54
N GLY A 53 1.04 -3.57 9.65
CA GLY A 53 2.32 -3.53 10.35
C GLY A 53 3.44 -2.86 9.55
N SER A 54 3.11 -2.04 8.56
CA SER A 54 4.05 -1.48 7.58
C SER A 54 4.87 -2.58 6.87
N TRP A 55 4.25 -3.74 6.65
CA TRP A 55 4.93 -4.89 6.06
C TRP A 55 4.04 -5.76 5.16
N LEU A 56 2.83 -6.09 5.61
CA LEU A 56 1.98 -7.09 4.94
C LEU A 56 1.00 -6.49 3.92
N HIS A 57 0.64 -5.22 4.07
CA HIS A 57 -0.35 -4.54 3.22
C HIS A 57 0.28 -3.31 2.57
N GLY A 58 0.22 -3.22 1.25
CA GLY A 58 0.64 -2.06 0.47
C GLY A 58 -0.53 -1.41 -0.27
N VAL A 59 -0.42 -0.12 -0.51
CA VAL A 59 -1.33 0.64 -1.38
C VAL A 59 -0.45 1.28 -2.46
N VAL A 60 -0.86 1.16 -3.72
CA VAL A 60 -0.12 1.67 -4.88
C VAL A 60 -1.05 2.53 -5.71
N SER A 61 -0.70 3.79 -5.87
CA SER A 61 -1.41 4.72 -6.74
C SER A 61 -0.78 4.72 -8.13
N ILE A 62 -1.60 4.59 -9.18
CA ILE A 62 -1.15 4.56 -10.58
C ILE A 62 -1.95 5.55 -11.43
N LYS A 63 -1.36 5.96 -12.56
CA LYS A 63 -2.09 6.63 -13.64
C LYS A 63 -2.45 5.61 -14.71
N LYS A 64 -3.66 5.05 -14.61
CA LYS A 64 -4.18 4.03 -15.53
C LYS A 64 -4.29 4.58 -16.95
N LYS A 65 -3.73 3.84 -17.92
CA LYS A 65 -3.77 4.15 -19.36
C LYS A 65 -4.40 3.02 -20.17
N GLU A 66 -4.19 1.77 -19.72
CA GLU A 66 -4.78 0.57 -20.31
C GLU A 66 -5.66 -0.16 -19.29
N GLU A 67 -6.65 -0.92 -19.75
CA GLU A 67 -7.60 -1.61 -18.86
C GLU A 67 -6.92 -2.64 -17.94
N ASP A 68 -5.83 -3.25 -18.39
CA ASP A 68 -5.09 -4.28 -17.66
C ASP A 68 -3.97 -3.74 -16.75
N ASP A 69 -3.78 -2.41 -16.67
CA ASP A 69 -2.74 -1.79 -15.86
C ASP A 69 -2.85 -2.13 -14.37
N GLY A 70 -4.07 -2.18 -13.81
CA GLY A 70 -4.27 -2.54 -12.41
C GLY A 70 -3.76 -3.95 -12.11
N ARG A 71 -4.00 -4.91 -13.01
CA ARG A 71 -3.50 -6.28 -12.88
C ARG A 71 -1.99 -6.38 -13.06
N LYS A 72 -1.41 -5.67 -14.03
CA LYS A 72 0.05 -5.55 -14.19
C LYS A 72 0.70 -4.96 -12.93
N ALA A 73 0.09 -3.94 -12.34
CA ALA A 73 0.56 -3.30 -11.13
C ALA A 73 0.53 -4.26 -9.93
N ILE A 74 -0.53 -5.05 -9.76
CA ILE A 74 -0.62 -6.08 -8.71
C ILE A 74 0.55 -7.06 -8.79
N ASP A 75 0.80 -7.61 -9.98
CA ASP A 75 1.86 -8.59 -10.18
C ASP A 75 3.24 -7.98 -9.90
N ALA A 76 3.52 -6.80 -10.46
CA ALA A 76 4.77 -6.08 -10.23
C ALA A 76 4.96 -5.66 -8.76
N ALA A 77 3.87 -5.35 -8.05
CA ALA A 77 3.92 -5.00 -6.63
C ALA A 77 4.31 -6.22 -5.78
N PHE A 78 3.75 -7.39 -6.06
CA PHE A 78 4.16 -8.63 -5.36
C PHE A 78 5.60 -9.05 -5.66
N ASP A 79 6.10 -8.79 -6.87
CA ASP A 79 7.51 -9.00 -7.22
C ASP A 79 8.43 -8.00 -6.51
N GLY A 80 7.99 -6.75 -6.33
CA GLY A 80 8.71 -5.71 -5.60
C GLY A 80 8.78 -5.96 -4.09
N HIS A 81 7.80 -6.68 -3.52
CA HIS A 81 7.78 -7.06 -2.11
C HIS A 81 7.20 -8.46 -1.88
N ALA A 82 8.07 -9.46 -1.94
CA ALA A 82 7.68 -10.87 -1.84
C ALA A 82 7.03 -11.27 -0.50
N SER A 83 7.19 -10.49 0.58
CA SER A 83 6.51 -10.78 1.85
C SER A 83 5.14 -10.10 1.98
N MET A 84 4.78 -9.19 1.06
CA MET A 84 3.47 -8.54 1.04
C MET A 84 2.37 -9.57 0.80
N LYS A 85 1.27 -9.42 1.53
CA LYS A 85 0.10 -10.30 1.47
C LYS A 85 -1.03 -9.69 0.66
N HIS A 86 -1.32 -8.42 0.89
CA HIS A 86 -2.39 -7.71 0.20
C HIS A 86 -1.90 -6.42 -0.44
N VAL A 87 -2.44 -6.09 -1.61
CA VAL A 87 -2.17 -4.83 -2.30
C VAL A 87 -3.44 -4.22 -2.89
N TRP A 88 -3.66 -2.94 -2.65
CA TRP A 88 -4.70 -2.14 -3.30
C TRP A 88 -4.04 -1.28 -4.38
N ILE A 89 -4.52 -1.39 -5.61
CA ILE A 89 -4.16 -0.49 -6.70
C ILE A 89 -5.26 0.56 -6.81
N VAL A 90 -4.87 1.83 -6.71
CA VAL A 90 -5.80 2.97 -6.72
C VAL A 90 -5.36 3.99 -7.77
N ASP A 91 -6.25 4.90 -8.10
CA ASP A 91 -5.96 6.03 -8.98
C ASP A 91 -5.08 7.11 -8.30
N ASP A 92 -4.60 8.06 -9.10
CA ASP A 92 -3.80 9.22 -8.67
C ASP A 92 -4.57 10.31 -7.93
N ASP A 93 -5.90 10.18 -7.83
CA ASP A 93 -6.76 11.06 -7.02
C ASP A 93 -7.01 10.53 -5.60
N ILE A 94 -6.47 9.37 -5.26
CA ILE A 94 -6.60 8.72 -3.93
C ILE A 94 -5.34 8.98 -3.11
N ASP A 95 -5.50 9.56 -1.91
CA ASP A 95 -4.41 9.67 -0.94
C ASP A 95 -4.12 8.30 -0.32
N VAL A 96 -3.00 7.68 -0.74
CA VAL A 96 -2.57 6.35 -0.28
C VAL A 96 -2.22 6.30 1.21
N THR A 97 -1.96 7.44 1.84
CA THR A 97 -1.63 7.53 3.27
C THR A 97 -2.88 7.63 4.15
N ASN A 98 -4.03 8.01 3.56
CA ASN A 98 -5.30 8.10 4.23
C ASN A 98 -6.10 6.78 4.08
N PRO A 99 -6.24 5.97 5.16
CA PRO A 99 -6.93 4.69 5.06
C PRO A 99 -8.41 4.83 4.67
N GLN A 100 -9.08 5.93 5.03
CA GLN A 100 -10.48 6.16 4.64
C GLN A 100 -10.61 6.42 3.14
N ASP A 101 -9.59 7.00 2.52
CA ASP A 101 -9.57 7.25 1.07
C ASP A 101 -9.46 5.95 0.28
N VAL A 102 -8.50 5.11 0.69
CA VAL A 102 -8.29 3.77 0.12
C VAL A 102 -9.50 2.87 0.30
N GLU A 103 -10.11 2.90 1.50
CA GLU A 103 -11.34 2.16 1.77
C GLU A 103 -12.50 2.64 0.89
N TRP A 104 -12.63 3.95 0.68
CA TRP A 104 -13.65 4.51 -0.22
C TRP A 104 -13.43 4.08 -1.68
N ALA A 105 -12.19 4.05 -2.16
CA ALA A 105 -11.86 3.52 -3.49
C ALA A 105 -12.27 2.04 -3.62
N MET A 106 -11.92 1.22 -2.64
CA MET A 106 -12.35 -0.19 -2.56
C MET A 106 -13.88 -0.32 -2.55
N ALA A 107 -14.59 0.54 -1.83
CA ALA A 107 -16.05 0.45 -1.73
C ALA A 107 -16.77 0.86 -3.03
N THR A 108 -16.21 1.77 -3.81
CA THR A 108 -16.93 2.45 -4.90
C THR A 108 -16.39 2.16 -6.31
N ARG A 109 -15.16 1.65 -6.42
CA ARG A 109 -14.48 1.40 -7.71
C ARG A 109 -14.18 -0.07 -7.99
N PHE A 110 -14.39 -0.96 -7.02
CA PHE A 110 -14.03 -2.39 -7.12
C PHE A 110 -15.26 -3.30 -7.21
N GLN A 111 -15.18 -4.35 -8.02
CA GLN A 111 -16.11 -5.47 -8.10
C GLN A 111 -15.36 -6.81 -8.04
N ALA A 112 -15.67 -7.61 -7.02
CA ALA A 112 -14.85 -8.78 -6.66
C ALA A 112 -14.82 -9.90 -7.72
N ASP A 113 -15.81 -10.00 -8.61
CA ASP A 113 -15.86 -11.01 -9.66
C ASP A 113 -14.86 -10.75 -10.80
N ARG A 114 -14.41 -9.51 -10.96
CA ARG A 114 -13.51 -9.10 -12.05
C ARG A 114 -12.21 -8.42 -11.60
N ASP A 115 -12.24 -7.70 -10.48
CA ASP A 115 -11.17 -6.77 -10.08
C ASP A 115 -10.21 -7.38 -9.04
N VAL A 116 -10.41 -8.65 -8.67
CA VAL A 116 -9.56 -9.37 -7.70
C VAL A 116 -8.54 -10.28 -8.39
N VAL A 117 -7.32 -10.32 -7.84
CA VAL A 117 -6.27 -11.28 -8.23
C VAL A 117 -5.89 -12.10 -7.02
N ILE A 118 -6.11 -13.41 -7.06
CA ILE A 118 -5.80 -14.34 -5.97
C ILE A 118 -4.62 -15.24 -6.39
N LYS A 119 -3.56 -15.27 -5.58
CA LYS A 119 -2.39 -16.15 -5.76
C LYS A 119 -2.30 -17.11 -4.57
N THR A 120 -2.60 -18.39 -4.78
CA THR A 120 -2.59 -19.44 -3.76
C THR A 120 -1.27 -20.23 -3.77
N GLY A 121 -0.92 -20.85 -2.64
CA GLY A 121 0.27 -21.73 -2.54
C GLY A 121 1.60 -20.99 -2.67
N VAL A 122 1.62 -19.68 -2.40
CA VAL A 122 2.82 -18.84 -2.53
C VAL A 122 3.46 -18.60 -1.17
N LYS A 123 4.78 -18.37 -1.12
CA LYS A 123 5.44 -17.94 0.11
C LYS A 123 5.12 -16.47 0.40
N GLY A 124 4.96 -16.16 1.68
CA GLY A 124 4.73 -14.81 2.19
C GLY A 124 5.71 -14.45 3.30
N SER A 125 5.27 -13.63 4.24
CA SER A 125 6.04 -13.34 5.44
C SER A 125 6.04 -14.52 6.42
N SER A 126 7.19 -14.84 6.99
CA SER A 126 7.31 -15.80 8.11
C SER A 126 6.67 -15.28 9.41
N LEU A 127 6.34 -13.99 9.47
CA LEU A 127 5.68 -13.33 10.60
C LEU A 127 4.15 -13.39 10.52
N ASP A 128 3.58 -13.80 9.38
CA ASP A 128 2.13 -13.97 9.26
C ASP A 128 1.70 -15.27 9.95
N PRO A 129 0.97 -15.20 11.09
CA PRO A 129 0.55 -16.40 11.81
C PRO A 129 -0.59 -17.16 11.11
N SER A 130 -1.22 -16.58 10.08
CA SER A 130 -2.28 -17.24 9.32
C SER A 130 -1.78 -18.03 8.11
N ALA A 131 -0.48 -17.90 7.78
CA ALA A 131 0.16 -18.77 6.81
C ALA A 131 0.31 -20.19 7.36
N ASP A 132 0.43 -21.18 6.47
CA ASP A 132 0.68 -22.55 6.86
C ASP A 132 1.96 -22.65 7.72
N PRO A 133 1.91 -23.22 8.94
CA PRO A 133 3.04 -23.22 9.86
C PRO A 133 4.20 -24.11 9.40
N GLU A 134 3.94 -25.14 8.61
CA GLU A 134 4.93 -26.11 8.13
C GLU A 134 5.51 -25.67 6.79
N THR A 135 4.64 -25.43 5.82
CA THR A 135 5.06 -25.07 4.46
C THR A 135 5.39 -23.59 4.34
N ARG A 136 4.84 -22.71 5.19
CA ARG A 136 4.91 -21.24 5.05
C ARG A 136 4.20 -20.69 3.82
N GLU A 137 3.29 -21.47 3.25
CA GLU A 137 2.44 -21.03 2.16
C GLU A 137 1.29 -20.18 2.67
N THR A 138 0.88 -19.22 1.85
CA THR A 138 -0.22 -18.32 2.14
C THR A 138 -0.95 -18.00 0.84
N VAL A 139 -2.01 -17.22 0.96
CA VAL A 139 -2.74 -16.65 -0.16
C VAL A 139 -2.44 -15.15 -0.20
N LYS A 140 -2.02 -14.67 -1.36
CA LYS A 140 -1.88 -13.23 -1.63
C LYS A 140 -3.06 -12.75 -2.46
N VAL A 141 -3.54 -11.54 -2.17
CA VAL A 141 -4.68 -10.95 -2.87
C VAL A 141 -4.37 -9.53 -3.30
N GLY A 142 -4.51 -9.25 -4.60
CA GLY A 142 -4.49 -7.90 -5.13
C GLY A 142 -5.90 -7.42 -5.47
N PHE A 143 -6.16 -6.14 -5.23
CA PHE A 143 -7.43 -5.48 -5.50
C PHE A 143 -7.19 -4.34 -6.49
N ASP A 144 -7.80 -4.42 -7.67
CA ASP A 144 -7.83 -3.30 -8.62
C ASP A 144 -9.00 -2.36 -8.26
N CYS A 145 -8.69 -1.29 -7.56
CA CYS A 145 -9.66 -0.26 -7.15
C CYS A 145 -9.58 0.97 -8.05
N THR A 146 -9.12 0.81 -9.30
CA THR A 146 -9.04 1.91 -10.27
C THR A 146 -10.36 2.10 -11.02
N VAL A 147 -10.61 3.33 -11.49
CA VAL A 147 -11.76 3.60 -12.36
C VAL A 147 -11.60 2.84 -13.69
N PRO A 148 -12.64 2.11 -14.17
CA PRO A 148 -12.60 1.47 -15.48
C PRO A 148 -12.60 2.52 -16.61
N LEU A 149 -11.79 2.32 -17.66
CA LEU A 149 -11.61 3.33 -18.71
C LEU A 149 -12.83 3.46 -19.63
N ASN A 150 -13.71 2.46 -19.64
CA ASN A 150 -14.98 2.50 -20.36
C ASN A 150 -16.08 3.36 -19.69
N ARG A 151 -15.78 4.06 -18.59
CA ARG A 151 -16.70 4.98 -17.91
C ARG A 151 -16.10 6.37 -17.74
N ASP A 152 -16.97 7.37 -17.59
CA ASP A 152 -16.51 8.72 -17.27
C ASP A 152 -15.93 8.77 -15.85
N ARG A 153 -14.69 9.22 -15.73
CA ARG A 153 -13.99 9.36 -14.44
C ARG A 153 -14.69 10.33 -13.50
N ASN A 154 -15.45 11.29 -14.03
CA ASN A 154 -16.21 12.24 -13.22
C ASN A 154 -17.32 11.57 -12.40
N ASP A 155 -17.90 10.46 -12.88
CA ASP A 155 -18.91 9.67 -12.13
C ASP A 155 -18.33 9.10 -10.83
N PHE A 156 -17.01 8.96 -10.76
CA PHE A 156 -16.26 8.40 -9.64
C PHE A 156 -15.49 9.46 -8.87
N SER A 157 -15.79 10.74 -9.08
CA SER A 157 -15.15 11.83 -8.33
C SER A 157 -15.83 12.04 -6.98
N LYS A 158 -15.04 12.34 -5.95
CA LYS A 158 -15.60 12.75 -4.66
C LYS A 158 -16.30 14.09 -4.80
N ALA A 159 -17.49 14.21 -4.21
CA ALA A 159 -18.19 15.48 -4.14
C ALA A 159 -17.31 16.52 -3.44
N LYS A 160 -17.05 17.64 -4.12
CA LYS A 160 -16.30 18.76 -3.55
C LYS A 160 -17.25 19.66 -2.79
N SER A 161 -16.78 20.21 -1.66
CA SER A 161 -17.52 21.28 -0.99
C SER A 161 -17.75 22.44 -1.97
N GLY A 162 -18.99 22.95 -2.00
CA GLY A 162 -19.34 24.13 -2.80
C GLY A 162 -18.74 25.43 -2.26
N MET A 163 -18.15 25.40 -1.05
CA MET A 163 -17.49 26.53 -0.42
C MET A 163 -16.08 26.14 0.00
N LYS A 164 -15.11 27.02 -0.29
CA LYS A 164 -13.77 26.94 0.29
C LYS A 164 -13.79 27.71 1.59
N VAL A 165 -13.73 27.00 2.71
CA VAL A 165 -13.68 27.58 4.05
C VAL A 165 -12.37 27.13 4.67
N ASP A 166 -11.55 28.09 5.10
CA ASP A 166 -10.45 27.82 6.02
C ASP A 166 -11.01 27.92 7.44
N LEU A 167 -10.96 26.83 8.21
CA LEU A 167 -11.51 26.83 9.56
C LEU A 167 -10.76 27.78 10.49
N GLU A 168 -9.46 28.03 10.25
CA GLU A 168 -8.66 28.92 11.08
C GLU A 168 -9.14 30.38 11.02
N GLU A 169 -9.78 30.79 9.92
CA GLU A 169 -10.38 32.13 9.80
C GLU A 169 -11.65 32.31 10.67
N TYR A 170 -12.18 31.24 11.27
CA TYR A 170 -13.45 31.22 12.02
C TYR A 170 -13.29 30.77 13.46
N LEU A 171 -12.07 30.51 13.91
CA LEU A 171 -11.75 30.17 15.29
C LEU A 171 -11.08 31.39 15.95
N ASP A 172 -11.62 31.84 17.09
CA ASP A 172 -11.07 32.95 17.91
C ASP A 172 -9.74 32.60 18.59
#